data_AF-R0KSC1-F1
#
_entry.id   AF-R0KSC1-F1
#
_cell.length_a   1.000
_cell.length_b   1.000
_cell.length_c   1.000
_cell.angle_alpha   90.00
_cell.angle_beta   90.00
_cell.angle_gamma   90.00
#
_symmetry.space_group_name_H-M   'P 1'
#
loop_
_entity.id
_entity.type
_entity.pdbx_description
1 polymer ?
#
loop_
_entity_poly.entity_id
_entity_poly.type
_entity_poly.pdbx_seq_one_letter_code
_entity_poly.pdbx_strand_id
1 'polypeptide(L)'
;MELNCLINSLFSKNKLNHYIRTYEVIPFSHNHGIIEFIDGLASLKSICNELYLKENISIANVTKKYAKTKKIKAQNFKEVIGMFPPRFYKWFEKNFNTPYNWYMARDNYTKTYAVMNIMGWFMGLGDRHADNILFDINVGDTVHVDLNCIFESSKKLSIPERVPFRLTQNVIDAFGVLGLEGTYTNTMNETLELFLKNRNLIISNLLSFVYDPLHEWRIRKEKAPKLVLDVLEKKLSPTDVTLKVEHLNEEASSSTNLSEMYIGWLPFI
;
A
#
# COMPACT_ATOMS: atom_id res chain seq x y z
N MET A 1 -15.06 -2.02 0.15
CA MET A 1 -15.15 -0.54 0.06
C MET A 1 -15.83 0.10 1.26
N GLU A 2 -16.83 -0.54 1.86
CA GLU A 2 -17.58 0.00 3.02
C GLU A 2 -16.70 0.47 4.18
N LEU A 3 -15.69 -0.31 4.59
CA LEU A 3 -14.76 0.10 5.65
C LEU A 3 -14.01 1.39 5.28
N ASN A 4 -13.59 1.56 4.02
CA ASN A 4 -12.92 2.78 3.58
C ASN A 4 -13.87 3.99 3.68
N CYS A 5 -15.15 3.82 3.34
CA CYS A 5 -16.17 4.86 3.52
C CYS A 5 -16.38 5.20 5.01
N LEU A 6 -16.38 4.21 5.89
CA LEU A 6 -16.45 4.41 7.33
C LEU A 6 -15.25 5.23 7.83
N ILE A 7 -14.03 4.87 7.42
CA ILE A 7 -12.81 5.60 7.79
C ILE A 7 -12.85 7.04 7.26
N ASN A 8 -13.30 7.27 6.03
CA ASN A 8 -13.50 8.62 5.50
C ASN A 8 -14.48 9.44 6.34
N SER A 9 -15.59 8.84 6.77
CA SER A 9 -16.54 9.49 7.69
C SER A 9 -15.89 9.85 9.03
N LEU A 10 -15.01 8.99 9.56
CA LEU A 10 -14.28 9.26 10.80
C LEU A 10 -13.27 10.39 10.64
N PHE A 11 -12.55 10.48 9.52
CA PHE A 11 -11.67 11.63 9.24
C PHE A 11 -12.45 12.94 9.21
N SER A 12 -13.56 12.99 8.46
CA SER A 12 -14.41 14.19 8.40
C SER A 12 -14.96 14.61 9.76
N LYS A 13 -15.40 13.65 10.59
CA LYS A 13 -15.89 13.93 11.96
C LYS A 13 -14.82 14.50 12.89
N ASN A 14 -13.57 14.07 12.73
CA ASN A 14 -12.45 14.57 13.54
C ASN A 14 -11.76 15.79 12.89
N LYS A 15 -12.31 16.35 11.79
CA LYS A 15 -11.77 17.50 11.05
C LYS A 15 -10.33 17.28 10.56
N LEU A 16 -9.97 16.03 10.30
CA LEU A 16 -8.69 15.67 9.69
C LEU A 16 -8.82 15.82 8.17
N ASN A 17 -7.85 16.49 7.54
CA ASN A 17 -7.83 16.70 6.09
C ASN A 17 -7.17 15.50 5.37
N HIS A 18 -7.69 14.31 5.66
CA HIS A 18 -7.22 13.02 5.13
C HIS A 18 -8.40 12.25 4.56
N TYR A 19 -8.14 11.43 3.55
CA TYR A 19 -9.15 10.56 2.98
C TYR A 19 -8.50 9.39 2.26
N ILE A 20 -9.28 8.34 2.08
CA ILE A 20 -9.02 7.21 1.19
C ILE A 20 -9.77 7.47 -0.10
N ARG A 21 -9.06 7.46 -1.23
CA ARG A 21 -9.69 7.47 -2.55
C ARG A 21 -10.41 6.13 -2.76
N THR A 22 -11.74 6.16 -2.75
CA THR A 22 -12.60 4.99 -2.95
C THR A 22 -13.10 4.92 -4.39
N TYR A 23 -13.52 3.73 -4.79
CA TYR A 23 -14.22 3.46 -6.04
C TYR A 23 -15.39 2.51 -5.80
N GLU A 24 -16.34 2.48 -6.72
CA GLU A 24 -17.53 1.64 -6.62
C GLU A 24 -17.23 0.20 -7.04
N VAL A 25 -17.73 -0.74 -6.24
CA VAL A 25 -17.70 -2.17 -6.55
C VAL A 25 -19.09 -2.71 -6.26
N ILE A 26 -19.75 -3.22 -7.31
CA ILE A 26 -21.11 -3.76 -7.24
C ILE A 26 -21.04 -5.27 -7.52
N PRO A 27 -21.04 -6.12 -6.49
CA PRO A 27 -21.11 -7.57 -6.68
C PRO A 27 -22.52 -8.00 -7.08
N PHE A 28 -22.64 -8.85 -8.10
CA PHE A 28 -23.93 -9.49 -8.48
C PHE A 28 -23.98 -10.98 -8.12
N SER A 29 -22.81 -11.61 -8.02
CA SER A 29 -22.66 -13.02 -7.64
C SER A 29 -21.36 -13.23 -6.89
N HIS A 30 -21.12 -14.46 -6.43
CA HIS A 30 -19.89 -14.85 -5.72
C HIS A 30 -18.59 -14.62 -6.53
N ASN A 31 -18.65 -14.67 -7.86
CA ASN A 31 -17.48 -14.55 -8.74
C ASN A 31 -17.57 -13.39 -9.76
N HIS A 32 -18.67 -12.61 -9.75
CA HIS A 32 -18.90 -11.57 -10.74
C HIS A 32 -19.44 -10.31 -10.09
N GLY A 33 -18.89 -9.18 -10.52
CA GLY A 33 -19.34 -7.84 -10.14
C GLY A 33 -18.87 -6.82 -11.17
N ILE A 34 -19.37 -5.61 -11.06
CA ILE A 34 -18.84 -4.45 -11.78
C ILE A 34 -17.90 -3.70 -10.84
N ILE A 35 -16.78 -3.25 -11.39
CA ILE A 35 -15.82 -2.39 -10.73
C ILE A 35 -15.78 -1.10 -11.52
N GLU A 36 -15.86 0.03 -10.83
CA GLU A 36 -15.70 1.34 -11.43
C GLU A 36 -14.34 1.46 -12.10
N PHE A 37 -14.34 1.92 -13.35
CA PHE A 37 -13.12 2.30 -14.04
C PHE A 37 -12.83 3.77 -13.74
N ILE A 38 -11.73 4.02 -13.02
CA ILE A 38 -11.28 5.38 -12.74
C ILE A 38 -10.35 5.83 -13.86
N ASP A 39 -10.76 6.87 -14.59
CA ASP A 39 -9.95 7.47 -15.65
C ASP A 39 -8.68 8.14 -15.08
N GLY A 40 -7.59 8.04 -15.83
CA GLY A 40 -6.34 8.73 -15.48
C GLY A 40 -5.47 8.04 -14.43
N LEU A 41 -5.78 6.80 -14.05
CA LEU A 41 -4.91 6.01 -13.18
C LEU A 41 -3.70 5.44 -13.94
N ALA A 42 -2.51 5.65 -13.38
CA ALA A 42 -1.27 5.05 -13.86
C ALA A 42 -0.62 4.21 -12.75
N SER A 43 -0.28 2.95 -13.05
CA SER A 43 0.37 2.07 -12.06
C SER A 43 1.81 2.49 -11.80
N LEU A 44 2.30 2.28 -10.57
CA LEU A 44 3.69 2.54 -10.18
C LEU A 44 4.67 1.87 -11.16
N LYS A 45 4.38 0.63 -11.57
CA LYS A 45 5.20 -0.11 -12.53
C LYS A 45 5.24 0.57 -13.89
N SER A 46 4.08 0.97 -14.43
CA SER A 46 4.00 1.64 -15.73
C SER A 46 4.79 2.95 -15.71
N ILE A 47 4.64 3.73 -14.64
CA ILE A 47 5.33 5.00 -14.44
C ILE A 47 6.84 4.80 -14.36
N CYS A 48 7.31 3.94 -13.45
CA CYS A 48 8.74 3.67 -13.29
C CYS A 48 9.34 3.09 -14.59
N ASN A 49 8.63 2.19 -15.27
CA ASN A 49 9.09 1.62 -16.53
C ASN A 49 9.26 2.69 -17.63
N GLU A 50 8.30 3.62 -17.79
CA GLU A 50 8.43 4.73 -18.75
C GLU A 50 9.65 5.60 -18.43
N LEU A 51 9.87 5.93 -17.16
CA LEU A 51 10.96 6.80 -16.72
C LEU A 51 12.33 6.13 -16.89
N TYR A 52 12.47 4.86 -16.51
CA TYR A 52 13.74 4.12 -16.65
C TYR A 52 14.08 3.82 -18.11
N LEU A 53 13.09 3.54 -18.97
CA LEU A 53 13.34 3.31 -20.40
C LEU A 53 13.92 4.54 -21.09
N LYS A 54 13.57 5.76 -20.68
CA LYS A 54 14.19 7.00 -21.19
C LYS A 54 15.68 7.11 -20.85
N GLU A 55 16.10 6.46 -19.76
CA GLU A 55 17.51 6.40 -19.34
C GLU A 55 18.19 5.09 -19.80
N ASN A 56 17.57 4.33 -20.72
CA ASN A 56 18.01 3.00 -21.20
C ASN A 56 18.16 1.93 -20.10
N ILE A 57 17.46 2.09 -18.98
CA ILE A 57 17.44 1.13 -17.88
C ILE A 57 16.20 0.23 -18.03
N SER A 58 16.40 -1.08 -18.08
CA SER A 58 15.33 -2.06 -18.32
C SER A 58 15.02 -2.90 -17.08
N ILE A 59 13.82 -2.73 -16.52
CA ILE A 59 13.27 -3.57 -15.46
C ILE A 59 13.15 -5.04 -15.94
N ALA A 60 12.85 -5.24 -17.23
CA ALA A 60 12.71 -6.57 -17.83
C ALA A 60 14.01 -7.39 -17.76
N ASN A 61 15.18 -6.75 -17.81
CA ASN A 61 16.46 -7.45 -17.74
C ASN A 61 16.68 -8.08 -16.36
N VAL A 62 16.35 -7.37 -15.28
CA VAL A 62 16.46 -7.87 -13.91
C VAL A 62 15.44 -8.96 -13.64
N THR A 63 14.19 -8.76 -14.05
CA THR A 63 13.15 -9.79 -13.88
C THR A 63 13.49 -11.08 -14.61
N LYS A 64 14.05 -11.01 -15.84
CA LYS A 64 14.57 -12.19 -16.57
C LYS A 64 15.74 -12.85 -15.85
N LYS A 65 16.71 -12.08 -15.34
CA LYS A 65 17.88 -12.59 -14.59
C LYS A 65 17.45 -13.44 -13.38
N TYR A 66 16.43 -13.00 -12.65
CA TYR A 66 15.94 -13.66 -11.43
C TYR A 66 14.67 -14.50 -11.65
N ALA A 67 14.26 -14.78 -12.88
CA ALA A 67 13.05 -15.56 -13.17
C ALA A 67 13.11 -16.99 -12.59
N LYS A 68 14.30 -17.62 -12.63
CA LYS A 68 14.51 -18.98 -12.11
C LYS A 68 14.61 -19.01 -10.59
N THR A 69 15.36 -18.07 -9.99
CA THR A 69 15.56 -18.01 -8.54
C THR A 69 14.38 -17.40 -7.81
N LYS A 70 13.49 -16.69 -8.52
CA LYS A 70 12.30 -15.98 -8.03
C LYS A 70 12.57 -14.85 -7.02
N LYS A 71 13.80 -14.71 -6.54
CA LYS A 71 14.26 -13.72 -5.55
C LYS A 71 15.63 -13.17 -5.93
N ILE A 72 15.92 -11.95 -5.49
CA ILE A 72 17.21 -11.28 -5.68
C ILE A 72 18.22 -11.72 -4.60
N LYS A 73 17.76 -11.85 -3.35
CA LYS A 73 18.57 -12.09 -2.14
C LYS A 73 19.47 -10.92 -1.75
N ALA A 74 19.78 -10.80 -0.46
CA ALA A 74 20.48 -9.65 0.11
C ALA A 74 21.84 -9.34 -0.56
N GLN A 75 22.58 -10.37 -0.99
CA GLN A 75 23.92 -10.22 -1.60
C GLN A 75 23.91 -9.39 -2.88
N ASN A 76 22.91 -9.57 -3.75
CA ASN A 76 22.81 -8.82 -5.01
C ASN A 76 21.86 -7.62 -4.92
N PHE A 77 21.09 -7.49 -3.84
CA PHE A 77 20.05 -6.48 -3.74
C PHE A 77 20.61 -5.06 -3.78
N LYS A 78 21.76 -4.81 -3.13
CA LYS A 78 22.43 -3.50 -3.14
C LYS A 78 22.90 -3.09 -4.54
N GLU A 79 23.43 -4.04 -5.31
CA GLU A 79 23.84 -3.83 -6.70
C GLU A 79 22.62 -3.50 -7.58
N VAL A 80 21.54 -4.27 -7.43
CA VAL A 80 20.30 -4.03 -8.19
C VAL A 80 19.70 -2.67 -7.85
N ILE A 81 19.58 -2.29 -6.57
CA ILE A 81 19.09 -0.94 -6.21
C ILE A 81 19.96 0.15 -6.84
N GLY A 82 21.28 -0.03 -6.86
CA GLY A 82 22.20 0.93 -7.49
C GLY A 82 21.94 1.15 -8.98
N MET A 83 21.36 0.17 -9.69
CA MET A 83 20.95 0.31 -11.09
C MET A 83 19.65 1.11 -11.27
N PHE A 84 18.80 1.21 -10.25
CA PHE A 84 17.49 1.85 -10.30
C PHE A 84 17.41 2.99 -9.29
N PRO A 85 18.07 4.13 -9.58
CA PRO A 85 17.94 5.31 -8.73
C PRO A 85 16.48 5.79 -8.70
N PRO A 86 16.00 6.44 -7.62
CA PRO A 86 14.64 6.95 -7.55
C PRO A 86 14.34 7.92 -8.71
N ARG A 87 13.19 7.74 -9.36
CA ARG A 87 12.72 8.55 -10.48
C ARG A 87 11.25 8.93 -10.39
N PHE A 88 10.48 8.31 -9.50
CA PHE A 88 9.04 8.52 -9.43
C PHE A 88 8.65 9.99 -9.21
N TYR A 89 9.43 10.78 -8.48
CA TYR A 89 9.22 12.23 -8.35
C TYR A 89 9.10 12.98 -9.70
N LYS A 90 9.84 12.54 -10.74
CA LYS A 90 9.79 13.13 -12.10
C LYS A 90 8.42 12.97 -12.75
N TRP A 91 7.63 11.97 -12.34
CA TRP A 91 6.25 11.82 -12.82
C TRP A 91 5.38 12.99 -12.33
N PHE A 92 5.56 13.45 -11.08
CA PHE A 92 4.84 14.63 -10.61
C PHE A 92 5.25 15.89 -11.38
N GLU A 93 6.56 16.07 -11.64
CA GLU A 93 7.07 17.20 -12.43
C GLU A 93 6.50 17.20 -13.87
N LYS A 94 6.35 16.02 -14.48
CA LYS A 94 5.84 15.86 -15.85
C LYS A 94 4.35 16.16 -15.97
N ASN A 95 3.55 15.75 -14.99
CA ASN A 95 2.08 15.81 -15.10
C ASN A 95 1.47 17.07 -14.46
N PHE A 96 2.17 17.70 -13.51
CA PHE A 96 1.68 18.87 -12.79
C PHE A 96 2.55 20.10 -13.10
N ASN A 97 2.25 20.78 -14.20
CA ASN A 97 3.14 21.80 -14.79
C ASN A 97 3.24 23.12 -14.02
N THR A 98 2.34 23.38 -13.06
CA THR A 98 2.38 24.59 -12.23
C THR A 98 2.87 24.25 -10.83
N PRO A 99 3.70 25.08 -10.19
CA PRO A 99 4.21 24.81 -8.83
C PRO A 99 3.11 24.53 -7.80
N TYR A 100 1.97 25.23 -7.89
CA TYR A 100 0.83 25.00 -7.02
C TYR A 100 0.21 23.60 -7.21
N ASN A 101 -0.16 23.24 -8.45
CA ASN A 101 -0.73 21.91 -8.73
C ASN A 101 0.25 20.79 -8.38
N TRP A 102 1.55 20.97 -8.65
CA TRP A 102 2.58 20.01 -8.27
C TRP A 102 2.64 19.80 -6.76
N TYR A 103 2.64 20.90 -5.99
CA TYR A 103 2.66 20.83 -4.54
C TYR A 103 1.42 20.13 -4.00
N MET A 104 0.23 20.52 -4.49
CA MET A 104 -1.04 19.91 -4.08
C MET A 104 -1.10 18.42 -4.43
N ALA A 105 -0.65 18.03 -5.63
CA ALA A 105 -0.65 16.63 -6.05
C ALA A 105 0.31 15.77 -5.22
N ARG A 106 1.49 16.30 -4.90
CA ARG A 106 2.45 15.61 -4.03
C ARG A 106 1.92 15.49 -2.59
N ASP A 107 1.26 16.52 -2.08
CA ASP A 107 0.63 16.49 -0.75
C ASP A 107 -0.51 15.45 -0.69
N ASN A 108 -1.37 15.42 -1.72
CA ASN A 108 -2.42 14.41 -1.88
C ASN A 108 -1.84 12.99 -1.95
N TYR A 109 -0.83 12.77 -2.79
CA TYR A 109 -0.08 11.52 -2.87
C TYR A 109 0.39 11.08 -1.48
N THR A 110 1.10 11.98 -0.79
CA THR A 110 1.70 11.67 0.51
C THR A 110 0.66 11.28 1.55
N LYS A 111 -0.44 12.04 1.64
CA LYS A 111 -1.53 11.78 2.59
C LYS A 111 -2.29 10.50 2.27
N THR A 112 -2.74 10.34 1.03
CA THR A 112 -3.52 9.15 0.61
C THR A 112 -2.67 7.87 0.73
N TYR A 113 -1.37 7.93 0.42
CA TYR A 113 -0.45 6.80 0.59
C TYR A 113 -0.25 6.45 2.07
N ALA A 114 -0.02 7.45 2.93
CA ALA A 114 0.13 7.25 4.37
C ALA A 114 -1.11 6.60 5.02
N VAL A 115 -2.30 7.08 4.67
CA VAL A 115 -3.57 6.50 5.14
C VAL A 115 -3.71 5.05 4.66
N MET A 116 -3.43 4.78 3.39
CA MET A 116 -3.49 3.43 2.82
C MET A 116 -2.47 2.47 3.42
N ASN A 117 -1.30 2.94 3.86
CA ASN A 117 -0.31 2.12 4.56
C ASN A 117 -0.81 1.67 5.93
N ILE A 118 -1.41 2.56 6.74
CA ILE A 118 -2.02 2.16 8.02
C ILE A 118 -3.20 1.23 7.80
N MET A 119 -4.07 1.55 6.84
CA MET A 119 -5.24 0.72 6.50
C MET A 119 -4.81 -0.68 6.02
N GLY A 120 -3.83 -0.74 5.12
CA GLY A 120 -3.27 -1.98 4.60
C GLY A 120 -2.57 -2.80 5.68
N TRP A 121 -1.75 -2.15 6.51
CA TRP A 121 -1.13 -2.80 7.67
C TRP A 121 -2.19 -3.37 8.62
N PHE A 122 -3.21 -2.61 8.98
CA PHE A 122 -4.27 -3.05 9.89
C PHE A 122 -4.98 -4.29 9.33
N MET A 123 -5.44 -4.21 8.08
CA MET A 123 -6.13 -5.31 7.39
C MET A 123 -5.22 -6.49 7.08
N GLY A 124 -3.90 -6.33 7.14
CA GLY A 124 -2.96 -7.34 6.65
C GLY A 124 -3.08 -7.55 5.14
N LEU A 125 -3.23 -6.44 4.41
CA LEU A 125 -3.34 -6.38 2.96
C LEU A 125 -1.99 -6.66 2.32
N GLY A 126 -1.92 -7.73 1.52
CA GLY A 126 -0.78 -8.09 0.69
C GLY A 126 -1.06 -7.97 -0.80
N ASP A 127 -0.21 -8.59 -1.61
CA ASP A 127 -0.25 -8.50 -3.08
C ASP A 127 -0.12 -7.05 -3.57
N ARG A 128 0.73 -6.27 -2.87
CA ARG A 128 0.98 -4.84 -3.13
C ARG A 128 2.15 -4.65 -4.11
N HIS A 129 2.16 -5.43 -5.19
CA HIS A 129 3.10 -5.22 -6.28
C HIS A 129 2.79 -3.91 -7.02
N ALA A 130 3.76 -3.43 -7.80
CA ALA A 130 3.71 -2.11 -8.43
C ALA A 130 2.60 -1.93 -9.50
N ASP A 131 1.85 -2.98 -9.86
CA ASP A 131 0.66 -2.84 -10.73
C ASP A 131 -0.62 -2.54 -9.94
N ASN A 132 -0.70 -2.94 -8.66
CA ASN A 132 -1.87 -2.77 -7.80
C ASN A 132 -1.88 -1.44 -7.02
N ILE A 133 -0.83 -0.63 -7.18
CA ILE A 133 -0.71 0.71 -6.61
C ILE A 133 -0.68 1.68 -7.78
N LEU A 134 -1.73 2.48 -7.90
CA LEU A 134 -1.93 3.43 -8.99
C LEU A 134 -2.01 4.86 -8.46
N PHE A 135 -1.73 5.81 -9.34
CA PHE A 135 -1.76 7.23 -9.05
C PHE A 135 -2.64 7.96 -10.05
N ASP A 136 -3.49 8.84 -9.55
CA ASP A 136 -4.36 9.68 -10.36
C ASP A 136 -3.56 10.84 -10.96
N ILE A 137 -3.49 10.90 -12.29
CA ILE A 137 -2.77 11.94 -13.03
C ILE A 137 -3.34 13.35 -12.82
N ASN A 138 -4.60 13.47 -12.39
CA ASN A 138 -5.27 14.77 -12.28
C ASN A 138 -5.08 15.42 -10.90
N VAL A 139 -4.98 14.60 -9.85
CA VAL A 139 -4.96 15.10 -8.46
C VAL A 139 -3.80 14.54 -7.62
N GLY A 140 -3.09 13.52 -8.10
CA GLY A 140 -1.97 12.89 -7.40
C GLY A 140 -2.37 11.84 -6.35
N ASP A 141 -3.64 11.50 -6.22
CA ASP A 141 -4.12 10.53 -5.24
C ASP A 141 -3.55 9.13 -5.48
N THR A 142 -3.24 8.43 -4.39
CA THR A 142 -2.92 7.00 -4.42
C THR A 142 -4.20 6.18 -4.40
N VAL A 143 -4.29 5.21 -5.31
CA VAL A 143 -5.40 4.25 -5.40
C VAL A 143 -4.85 2.83 -5.36
N HIS A 144 -5.28 2.05 -4.36
CA HIS A 144 -4.98 0.62 -4.30
C HIS A 144 -6.14 -0.19 -4.91
N VAL A 145 -5.82 -1.05 -5.85
CA VAL A 145 -6.77 -1.98 -6.47
C VAL A 145 -6.52 -3.42 -6.04
N ASP A 146 -7.42 -4.32 -6.42
CA ASP A 146 -7.34 -5.76 -6.12
C ASP A 146 -7.09 -6.07 -4.63
N LEU A 147 -8.06 -5.74 -3.76
CA LEU A 147 -7.93 -5.86 -2.31
C LEU A 147 -8.23 -7.28 -1.79
N ASN A 148 -8.05 -8.32 -2.60
CA ASN A 148 -8.45 -9.68 -2.25
C ASN A 148 -7.50 -10.36 -1.24
N CYS A 149 -6.21 -10.02 -1.27
CA CYS A 149 -5.20 -10.62 -0.39
C CYS A 149 -5.17 -9.93 0.99
N ILE A 150 -6.11 -10.25 1.87
CA ILE A 150 -6.23 -9.62 3.20
C ILE A 150 -5.99 -10.61 4.35
N PHE A 151 -5.97 -10.09 5.58
CA PHE A 151 -5.82 -10.87 6.83
C PHE A 151 -4.58 -11.76 6.85
N GLU A 152 -3.46 -11.20 6.42
CA GLU A 152 -2.14 -11.85 6.43
C GLU A 152 -2.05 -13.06 5.46
N SER A 153 -2.93 -13.12 4.46
CA SER A 153 -2.92 -14.21 3.47
C SER A 153 -1.64 -14.23 2.63
N SER A 154 -1.01 -13.07 2.39
CA SER A 154 0.25 -12.98 1.66
C SER A 154 1.43 -13.66 2.37
N LYS A 155 1.37 -13.82 3.70
CA LYS A 155 2.39 -14.57 4.47
C LYS A 155 2.34 -16.08 4.24
N LYS A 156 1.26 -16.59 3.65
CA LYS A 156 1.10 -18.02 3.32
C LYS A 156 1.51 -18.36 1.88
N LEU A 157 1.84 -17.37 1.06
CA LEU A 157 2.28 -17.60 -0.31
C LEU A 157 3.57 -18.43 -0.32
N SER A 158 3.82 -19.14 -1.43
CA SER A 158 5.05 -19.93 -1.62
C SER A 158 6.32 -19.10 -1.39
N ILE A 159 6.27 -17.82 -1.75
CA ILE A 159 7.24 -16.81 -1.35
C ILE A 159 6.45 -15.75 -0.58
N PRO A 160 6.58 -15.71 0.76
CA PRO A 160 5.78 -14.82 1.58
C PRO A 160 6.21 -13.37 1.42
N GLU A 161 5.25 -12.46 1.49
CA GLU A 161 5.54 -11.03 1.63
C GLU A 161 6.03 -10.74 3.06
N ARG A 162 7.16 -10.04 3.18
CA ARG A 162 7.88 -9.79 4.45
C ARG A 162 7.86 -8.34 4.92
N VAL A 163 7.04 -7.50 4.29
CA VAL A 163 6.90 -6.08 4.63
C VAL A 163 5.45 -5.80 5.01
N PRO A 164 5.17 -4.87 5.93
CA PRO A 164 3.82 -4.52 6.32
C PRO A 164 3.06 -3.76 5.22
N PHE A 165 3.77 -3.04 4.36
CA PHE A 165 3.28 -2.34 3.17
C PHE A 165 4.46 -2.01 2.25
N ARG A 166 4.18 -1.52 1.04
CA ARG A 166 5.22 -1.12 0.07
C ARG A 166 5.82 0.23 0.46
N LEU A 167 7.10 0.25 0.85
CA LEU A 167 7.85 1.47 1.12
C LEU A 167 9.26 1.39 0.50
N THR A 168 9.30 1.45 -0.83
CA THR A 168 10.54 1.36 -1.63
C THR A 168 11.14 2.74 -1.87
N GLN A 169 12.37 2.79 -2.41
CA GLN A 169 13.09 4.05 -2.58
C GLN A 169 12.40 5.02 -3.55
N ASN A 170 11.70 4.55 -4.61
CA ASN A 170 10.93 5.47 -5.46
C ASN A 170 9.74 6.10 -4.72
N VAL A 171 9.09 5.32 -3.86
CA VAL A 171 7.94 5.79 -3.07
C VAL A 171 8.40 6.85 -2.06
N ILE A 172 9.49 6.57 -1.32
CA ILE A 172 10.03 7.47 -0.30
C ILE A 172 10.48 8.80 -0.91
N ASP A 173 11.24 8.73 -2.00
CA ASP A 173 11.79 9.90 -2.68
C ASP A 173 10.68 10.82 -3.23
N ALA A 174 9.57 10.24 -3.69
CA ALA A 174 8.43 11.01 -4.19
C ALA A 174 7.67 11.80 -3.12
N PHE A 175 7.84 11.49 -1.82
CA PHE A 175 7.28 12.33 -0.74
C PHE A 175 7.94 13.72 -0.71
N GLY A 176 9.15 13.84 -1.28
CA GLY A 176 9.92 15.06 -1.37
C GLY A 176 11.17 15.01 -0.48
N VAL A 177 11.77 16.18 -0.26
CA VAL A 177 13.10 16.30 0.36
C VAL A 177 13.17 15.74 1.78
N LEU A 178 12.05 15.79 2.52
CA LEU A 178 11.98 15.25 3.89
C LEU A 178 11.79 13.72 3.93
N GLY A 179 11.46 13.09 2.80
CA GLY A 179 11.19 11.66 2.72
C GLY A 179 10.07 11.24 3.68
N LEU A 180 10.43 10.43 4.69
CA LEU A 180 9.49 9.95 5.70
C LEU A 180 9.10 11.02 6.73
N GLU A 181 9.98 12.00 6.96
CA GLU A 181 9.74 13.05 7.94
C GLU A 181 8.70 14.06 7.42
N GLY A 182 7.91 14.64 8.34
CA GLY A 182 6.88 15.62 8.01
C GLY A 182 5.53 14.99 7.67
N THR A 183 4.93 15.38 6.54
CA THR A 183 3.53 15.07 6.20
C THR A 183 3.21 13.59 6.23
N TYR A 184 4.11 12.73 5.72
CA TYR A 184 3.89 11.28 5.68
C TYR A 184 3.74 10.69 7.08
N THR A 185 4.74 10.84 7.95
CA THR A 185 4.72 10.29 9.31
C THR A 185 3.62 10.92 10.16
N ASN A 186 3.38 12.24 10.04
CA ASN A 186 2.29 12.90 10.75
C ASN A 186 0.92 12.30 10.36
N THR A 187 0.69 12.08 9.07
CA THR A 187 -0.56 11.48 8.57
C THR A 187 -0.71 10.03 9.04
N MET A 188 0.38 9.25 9.07
CA MET A 188 0.35 7.89 9.62
C MET A 188 0.01 7.88 11.12
N ASN A 189 0.62 8.76 11.91
CA ASN A 189 0.34 8.89 13.34
C ASN A 189 -1.13 9.25 13.60
N GLU A 190 -1.63 10.31 12.95
CA GLU A 190 -3.02 10.75 13.08
C GLU A 190 -4.01 9.66 12.64
N THR A 191 -3.68 8.91 11.58
CA THR A 191 -4.51 7.78 11.13
C THR A 191 -4.51 6.63 12.14
N LEU A 192 -3.35 6.26 12.69
CA LEU A 192 -3.26 5.19 13.67
C LEU A 192 -3.96 5.56 14.99
N GLU A 193 -3.81 6.82 15.45
CA GLU A 193 -4.57 7.35 16.59
C GLU A 193 -6.07 7.26 16.37
N LEU A 194 -6.54 7.64 15.17
CA LEU A 194 -7.96 7.51 14.81
C LEU A 194 -8.42 6.06 14.91
N PHE A 195 -7.62 5.11 14.44
CA PHE A 195 -7.94 3.68 14.50
C PHE A 195 -8.00 3.19 15.95
N LEU A 196 -7.04 3.57 16.80
CA LEU A 196 -7.02 3.19 18.23
C LEU A 196 -8.21 3.77 18.99
N LYS A 197 -8.54 5.05 18.76
CA LYS A 197 -9.68 5.73 19.39
C LYS A 197 -11.02 5.10 19.01
N ASN A 198 -11.14 4.63 17.76
CA ASN A 198 -12.38 4.05 17.21
C ASN A 198 -12.33 2.52 17.07
N ARG A 199 -11.42 1.83 17.78
CA ARG A 199 -11.15 0.39 17.59
C ARG A 199 -12.41 -0.47 17.62
N ASN A 200 -13.32 -0.22 18.57
CA ASN A 200 -14.53 -1.01 18.76
C ASN A 200 -15.46 -0.90 17.55
N LEU A 201 -15.59 0.31 16.99
CA LEU A 201 -16.43 0.57 15.81
C LEU A 201 -15.84 -0.09 14.55
N ILE A 202 -14.52 0.06 14.37
CA ILE A 202 -13.79 -0.53 13.23
C ILE A 202 -13.88 -2.06 13.26
N ILE A 203 -13.59 -2.67 14.41
CA ILE A 203 -13.67 -4.13 14.59
C ILE A 203 -15.12 -4.60 14.39
N SER A 204 -16.11 -3.87 14.93
CA SER A 204 -17.53 -4.22 14.77
C SER A 204 -17.98 -4.20 13.31
N ASN A 205 -17.53 -3.23 12.51
CA ASN A 205 -17.82 -3.19 11.07
C ASN A 205 -17.26 -4.44 10.36
N LEU A 206 -16.05 -4.88 10.74
CA LEU A 206 -15.42 -6.07 10.18
C LEU A 206 -16.06 -7.40 10.62
N LEU A 207 -16.85 -7.44 11.70
CA LEU A 207 -17.52 -8.68 12.11
C LEU A 207 -18.42 -9.23 11.00
N SER A 208 -19.19 -8.36 10.34
CA SER A 208 -20.07 -8.75 9.24
C SER A 208 -19.30 -9.44 8.11
N PHE A 209 -18.11 -8.91 7.79
CA PHE A 209 -17.24 -9.42 6.74
C PHE A 209 -16.52 -10.72 7.16
N VAL A 210 -15.99 -10.78 8.39
CA VAL A 210 -15.25 -11.94 8.91
C VAL A 210 -16.16 -13.17 9.09
N TYR A 211 -17.42 -12.94 9.47
CA TYR A 211 -18.42 -14.00 9.66
C TYR A 211 -19.28 -14.27 8.42
N ASP A 212 -19.02 -13.62 7.29
CA ASP A 212 -19.74 -13.86 6.05
C ASP A 212 -19.64 -15.35 5.64
N PRO A 213 -20.78 -16.08 5.57
CA PRO A 213 -20.80 -17.50 5.24
C PRO A 213 -20.31 -17.79 3.81
N LEU A 214 -20.34 -16.80 2.92
CA LEU A 214 -19.94 -16.94 1.51
C LEU A 214 -18.46 -16.62 1.28
N HIS A 215 -17.74 -16.15 2.29
CA HIS A 215 -16.35 -15.75 2.12
C HIS A 215 -15.39 -16.95 2.00
N GLU A 216 -14.40 -16.83 1.10
CA GLU A 216 -13.52 -17.93 0.67
C GLU A 216 -12.79 -18.67 1.80
N TRP A 217 -12.46 -18.04 2.93
CA TRP A 217 -11.71 -18.72 4.00
C TRP A 217 -12.50 -19.83 4.70
N ARG A 218 -13.84 -19.79 4.67
CA ARG A 218 -14.69 -20.90 5.14
C ARG A 218 -14.66 -22.07 4.16
N ILE A 219 -14.58 -21.77 2.87
CA ILE A 219 -14.47 -22.77 1.79
C ILE A 219 -13.11 -23.48 1.86
N ARG A 220 -12.03 -22.74 2.20
CA ARG A 220 -10.67 -23.28 2.30
C ARG A 220 -10.31 -23.87 3.69
N LYS A 221 -11.22 -23.84 4.68
CA LYS A 221 -10.99 -24.28 6.10
C LYS A 221 -9.76 -23.62 6.76
N GLU A 222 -9.39 -22.41 6.33
CA GLU A 222 -8.02 -21.92 6.53
C GLU A 222 -7.79 -21.02 7.75
N LYS A 223 -8.86 -20.51 8.40
CA LYS A 223 -8.82 -19.85 9.73
C LYS A 223 -10.18 -19.91 10.41
N ALA A 224 -10.19 -20.08 11.74
CA ALA A 224 -11.37 -19.74 12.53
C ALA A 224 -11.52 -18.21 12.53
N PRO A 225 -12.73 -17.66 12.26
CA PRO A 225 -13.04 -16.22 12.34
C PRO A 225 -12.45 -15.53 13.57
N LYS A 226 -12.44 -16.22 14.71
CA LYS A 226 -11.86 -15.77 15.98
C LYS A 226 -10.38 -15.40 15.88
N LEU A 227 -9.56 -16.20 15.18
CA LEU A 227 -8.12 -15.93 15.03
C LEU A 227 -7.85 -14.64 14.23
N VAL A 228 -8.72 -14.32 13.27
CA VAL A 228 -8.59 -13.06 12.50
C VAL A 228 -8.88 -11.88 13.41
N LEU A 229 -9.96 -11.96 14.19
CA LEU A 229 -10.33 -10.92 15.15
C LEU A 229 -9.26 -10.72 16.23
N ASP A 230 -8.72 -11.80 16.80
CA ASP A 230 -7.65 -11.73 17.80
C ASP A 230 -6.41 -10.99 17.25
N VAL A 231 -6.07 -11.19 15.97
CA VAL A 231 -4.96 -10.48 15.31
C VAL A 231 -5.28 -8.99 15.12
N LEU A 232 -6.49 -8.66 14.66
CA LEU A 232 -6.91 -7.27 14.45
C LEU A 232 -6.96 -6.49 15.78
N GLU A 233 -7.50 -7.13 16.83
CA GLU A 233 -7.53 -6.58 18.19
C GLU A 233 -6.13 -6.36 18.73
N LYS A 234 -5.21 -7.32 18.54
CA LYS A 234 -3.81 -7.17 18.94
C LYS A 234 -3.13 -6.01 18.23
N LYS A 235 -3.40 -5.78 16.95
CA LYS A 235 -2.85 -4.63 16.20
C LYS A 235 -3.35 -3.29 16.76
N LEU A 236 -4.58 -3.22 17.24
CA LEU A 236 -5.17 -2.03 17.86
C LEU A 236 -5.07 -2.02 19.40
N SER A 237 -4.12 -2.75 19.95
CA SER A 237 -3.81 -2.67 21.38
C SER A 237 -3.19 -1.32 21.73
N PRO A 238 -3.43 -0.77 22.94
CA PRO A 238 -2.84 0.50 23.36
C PRO A 238 -1.31 0.47 23.25
N THR A 239 -0.75 1.41 22.50
CA THR A 239 0.67 1.50 22.21
C THR A 239 1.07 2.95 21.97
N ASP A 240 2.37 3.24 22.05
CA ASP A 240 2.91 4.51 21.59
C ASP A 240 2.83 4.55 20.06
N VAL A 241 2.01 5.46 19.54
CA VAL A 241 1.72 5.56 18.11
C VAL A 241 2.96 5.91 17.32
N THR A 242 3.77 6.85 17.81
CA THR A 242 4.96 7.33 17.12
C THR A 242 5.97 6.20 16.98
N LEU A 243 6.30 5.53 18.09
CA LEU A 243 7.21 4.37 18.08
C LEU A 243 6.68 3.24 17.20
N LYS A 244 5.36 3.04 17.18
CA LYS A 244 4.75 2.01 16.34
C LYS A 244 4.91 2.34 14.86
N VAL A 245 4.66 3.58 14.45
CA VAL A 245 4.81 4.02 13.06
C VAL A 245 6.27 3.97 12.62
N GLU A 246 7.21 4.39 13.47
CA GLU A 246 8.65 4.28 13.21
C GLU A 246 9.05 2.84 12.92
N HIS A 247 8.70 1.90 13.80
CA HIS A 247 9.00 0.48 13.60
C HIS A 247 8.36 -0.07 12.32
N LEU A 248 7.11 0.31 12.00
CA LEU A 248 6.48 -0.12 10.75
C LEU A 248 7.23 0.40 9.51
N ASN A 249 7.69 1.64 9.54
CA ASN A 249 8.47 2.23 8.44
C ASN A 249 9.85 1.57 8.30
N GLU A 250 10.53 1.28 9.41
CA GLU A 250 11.79 0.52 9.40
C GLU A 250 11.61 -0.89 8.83
N GLU A 251 10.55 -1.60 9.25
CA GLU A 251 10.25 -2.94 8.74
C GLU A 251 9.93 -2.91 7.23
N ALA A 252 9.18 -1.90 6.78
CA ALA A 252 8.76 -1.75 5.39
C ALA A 252 9.90 -1.36 4.43
N SER A 253 10.85 -0.54 4.90
CA SER A 253 12.00 -0.06 4.11
C SER A 253 13.26 -0.93 4.27
N SER A 254 13.22 -1.95 5.14
CA SER A 254 14.34 -2.84 5.39
C SER A 254 14.80 -3.55 4.12
N SER A 255 16.06 -3.31 3.74
CA SER A 255 16.69 -3.97 2.59
C SER A 255 16.72 -5.49 2.73
N THR A 256 16.83 -6.01 3.96
CA THR A 256 16.79 -7.44 4.24
C THR A 256 15.43 -8.03 3.88
N ASN A 257 14.35 -7.37 4.30
CA ASN A 257 12.98 -7.80 4.00
C ASN A 257 12.67 -7.68 2.51
N LEU A 258 12.99 -6.53 1.90
CA LEU A 258 12.76 -6.27 0.49
C LEU A 258 13.52 -7.23 -0.43
N SER A 259 14.75 -7.63 -0.07
CA SER A 259 15.56 -8.56 -0.87
C SER A 259 15.00 -9.99 -0.95
N GLU A 260 14.15 -10.35 0.01
CA GLU A 260 13.52 -11.67 0.15
C GLU A 260 12.15 -11.77 -0.52
N MET A 261 11.65 -10.65 -1.05
CA MET A 261 10.39 -10.57 -1.78
C MET A 261 10.47 -11.29 -3.12
N TYR A 262 9.31 -11.72 -3.61
CA TYR A 262 9.18 -12.27 -4.95
C TYR A 262 9.58 -11.24 -6.02
N ILE A 263 10.30 -11.67 -7.06
CA ILE A 263 10.78 -10.78 -8.13
C ILE A 263 9.66 -10.02 -8.86
N GLY A 264 8.47 -10.62 -8.99
CA GLY A 264 7.30 -9.95 -9.58
C GLY A 264 6.75 -8.80 -8.75
N TRP A 265 7.08 -8.75 -7.45
CA TRP A 265 6.76 -7.62 -6.58
C TRP A 265 7.63 -6.38 -6.88
N LEU A 266 8.76 -6.57 -7.59
CA LEU A 266 9.72 -5.53 -7.97
C LEU A 266 10.19 -4.70 -6.76
N PRO A 267 10.92 -5.29 -5.79
CA PRO A 267 11.30 -4.59 -4.57
C PRO A 267 12.35 -3.48 -4.74
N PHE A 268 12.92 -3.37 -5.93
CA PHE A 268 13.93 -2.40 -6.30
C PHE A 268 13.34 -1.21 -7.08
N ILE A 269 12.01 -1.10 -7.21
CA ILE A 269 11.36 0.13 -7.70
C ILE A 269 10.59 0.77 -6.57
#